data_AF-A0A0R2L9I8-F1
#
_entry.id   AF-A0A0R2L9I8-F1
#
_cell.length_a   1.000
_cell.length_b   1.000
_cell.length_c   1.000
_cell.angle_alpha   90.00
_cell.angle_beta   90.00
_cell.angle_gamma   90.00
#
_symmetry.space_group_name_H-M   'P 1'
#
loop_
_entity.id
_entity.type
_entity.pdbx_description
1 polymer ?
#
loop_
_entity_poly.entity_id
_entity_poly.type
_entity_poly.pdbx_seq_one_letter_code
_entity_poly.pdbx_strand_id
1 'polypeptide(L)'
;MSKVHNLEQDGSNKNLQVDQQTSPQYQAVLQKLRDFRENQGWSKHHNLKDLGLSLDLEAAEVLEIFQWKKEEQPLTKEQRIHLEEELADVLTYTFFMCDQLNLDPAKLVAAKTKINNERSWDN
;
A
#
# COMPACT_ATOMS: atom_id res chain seq x y z
N MET A 1 -17.44 1.41 -13.69
CA MET A 1 -16.85 1.04 -12.38
C MET A 1 -16.13 -0.28 -12.56
N SER A 2 -14.87 -0.39 -12.09
CA SER A 2 -14.19 -1.69 -12.06
C SER A 2 -15.00 -2.69 -11.24
N LYS A 3 -15.06 -3.94 -11.69
CA LYS A 3 -15.70 -5.04 -10.94
C LYS A 3 -14.95 -5.23 -9.62
N VAL A 4 -15.67 -5.21 -8.50
CA VAL A 4 -15.08 -5.60 -7.20
C VAL A 4 -14.76 -7.08 -7.27
N HIS A 5 -13.51 -7.43 -6.98
CA HIS A 5 -13.06 -8.82 -6.91
C HIS A 5 -12.89 -9.18 -5.44
N ASN A 6 -13.66 -10.15 -4.96
CA ASN A 6 -13.45 -10.70 -3.63
C ASN A 6 -12.12 -11.47 -3.63
N LEU A 7 -11.19 -11.06 -2.78
CA LEU A 7 -9.89 -11.72 -2.64
C LEU A 7 -10.03 -13.13 -2.03
N GLU A 8 -11.11 -13.37 -1.28
CA GLU A 8 -11.54 -14.68 -0.82
C GLU A 8 -12.94 -15.00 -1.32
N GLN A 9 -13.17 -16.24 -1.77
CA GLN A 9 -14.45 -16.64 -2.35
C GLN A 9 -15.62 -16.57 -1.37
N ASP A 10 -15.34 -16.76 -0.07
CA ASP A 10 -16.34 -16.69 1.00
C ASP A 10 -16.59 -15.27 1.53
N GLY A 11 -15.81 -14.28 1.05
CA GLY A 11 -15.90 -12.88 1.47
C GLY A 11 -15.51 -12.62 2.93
N SER A 12 -14.92 -13.58 3.65
CA SER A 12 -14.66 -13.49 5.09
C SER A 12 -13.38 -12.71 5.44
N ASN A 13 -12.46 -12.54 4.48
CA ASN A 13 -11.11 -11.98 4.63
C ASN A 13 -10.26 -12.67 5.71
N LYS A 14 -10.64 -13.85 6.20
CA LYS A 14 -9.99 -14.51 7.35
C LYS A 14 -8.54 -14.89 7.06
N ASN A 15 -8.24 -15.41 5.88
CA ASN A 15 -6.87 -15.80 5.53
C ASN A 15 -6.05 -14.60 5.02
N LEU A 16 -6.63 -13.39 4.99
CA LEU A 16 -5.92 -12.15 4.68
C LEU A 16 -5.44 -11.42 5.93
N GLN A 17 -5.82 -11.88 7.12
CA GLN A 17 -5.48 -11.19 8.37
C GLN A 17 -4.04 -11.46 8.82
N VAL A 18 -3.54 -10.57 9.66
CA VAL A 18 -2.29 -10.81 10.40
C VAL A 18 -2.46 -12.03 11.32
N ASP A 19 -1.52 -12.97 11.26
CA ASP A 19 -1.54 -14.19 12.09
C ASP A 19 -0.11 -14.69 12.38
N GLN A 20 0.01 -15.93 12.88
CA GLN A 20 1.29 -16.56 13.22
C GLN A 20 2.22 -16.78 12.02
N GLN A 21 1.69 -16.74 10.79
CA GLN A 21 2.47 -16.90 9.55
C GLN A 21 2.93 -15.57 8.97
N THR A 22 2.44 -14.44 9.52
CA THR A 22 2.86 -13.12 9.08
C THR A 22 4.35 -12.91 9.31
N SER A 23 5.03 -12.36 8.29
CA SER A 23 6.47 -12.12 8.31
C SER A 23 6.92 -11.30 9.53
N PRO A 24 7.98 -11.73 10.25
CA PRO A 24 8.55 -10.95 11.36
C PRO A 24 9.00 -9.55 10.95
N GLN A 25 9.51 -9.40 9.71
CA GLN A 25 9.91 -8.11 9.17
C GLN A 25 8.70 -7.17 9.04
N TYR A 26 7.57 -7.67 8.55
CA TYR A 26 6.34 -6.88 8.47
C TYR A 26 5.82 -6.50 9.85
N GLN A 27 5.81 -7.43 10.81
CA GLN A 27 5.41 -7.11 12.19
C GLN A 27 6.31 -6.01 12.80
N ALA A 28 7.61 -6.05 12.53
CA ALA A 28 8.53 -5.01 12.98
C ALA A 28 8.24 -3.64 12.33
N VAL A 29 7.87 -3.60 11.05
CA VAL A 29 7.45 -2.35 10.39
C VAL A 29 6.15 -1.83 10.98
N LEU A 30 5.13 -2.68 11.14
CA LEU A 30 3.87 -2.28 11.77
C LEU A 30 4.08 -1.70 13.16
N GLN A 31 4.93 -2.33 13.98
CA GLN A 31 5.20 -1.83 15.32
C GLN A 31 5.84 -0.44 15.28
N LYS A 32 6.85 -0.22 14.42
CA LYS A 32 7.47 1.10 14.24
C LYS A 32 6.45 2.17 13.81
N LEU A 33 5.53 1.82 12.91
CA LEU A 33 4.49 2.73 12.45
C LEU A 33 3.48 3.06 13.55
N ARG A 34 3.09 2.07 14.36
CA ARG A 34 2.22 2.29 15.54
C ARG A 34 2.89 3.22 16.55
N ASP A 35 4.15 2.96 16.88
CA ASP A 35 4.93 3.78 17.81
C ASP A 35 5.07 5.22 17.28
N PHE A 36 5.35 5.39 15.98
CA PHE A 36 5.40 6.70 15.33
C PHE A 36 4.06 7.44 15.45
N ARG A 37 2.94 6.78 15.09
CA ARG A 37 1.60 7.36 15.17
C ARG A 37 1.26 7.84 16.59
N GLU A 38 1.60 7.02 17.59
CA GLU A 38 1.36 7.34 18.99
C GLU A 38 2.20 8.53 19.45
N ASN A 39 3.51 8.53 19.14
CA ASN A 39 4.43 9.60 19.52
C ASN A 39 4.06 10.96 18.90
N GLN A 40 3.51 10.96 17.68
CA GLN A 40 3.07 12.18 17.00
C GLN A 40 1.66 12.64 17.42
N GLY A 41 0.94 11.86 18.22
CA GLY A 41 -0.44 12.16 18.63
C GLY A 41 -1.44 12.09 17.47
N TRP A 42 -1.15 11.30 16.44
CA TRP A 42 -1.93 11.25 15.19
C TRP A 42 -3.12 10.29 15.23
N SER A 43 -3.33 9.60 16.36
CA SER A 43 -4.41 8.62 16.53
C SER A 43 -5.82 9.16 16.19
N LYS A 44 -6.03 10.49 16.28
CA LYS A 44 -7.31 11.17 15.94
C LYS A 44 -7.52 11.45 14.44
N HIS A 45 -6.47 11.37 13.61
CA HIS A 45 -6.50 11.67 12.17
C HIS A 45 -6.36 10.42 11.29
N HIS A 46 -6.24 9.23 11.88
CA HIS A 46 -6.19 7.97 11.16
C HIS A 46 -7.56 7.30 11.17
N ASN A 47 -8.51 7.83 10.40
CA ASN A 47 -9.63 7.00 9.93
C ASN A 47 -9.34 6.60 8.47
N LEU A 48 -9.99 5.55 7.98
CA LEU A 48 -9.74 5.02 6.63
C LEU A 48 -9.95 6.07 5.52
N LYS A 49 -10.84 7.05 5.72
CA LYS A 49 -11.09 8.13 4.76
C LYS A 49 -9.87 9.04 4.67
N ASP A 50 -9.36 9.50 5.80
CA ASP A 50 -8.24 10.43 5.86
C ASP A 50 -6.93 9.74 5.45
N LEU A 51 -6.73 8.47 5.84
CA LEU A 51 -5.61 7.66 5.34
C LEU A 51 -5.66 7.45 3.83
N GLY A 52 -6.86 7.23 3.27
CA GLY A 52 -7.06 7.13 1.83
C GLY A 52 -6.78 8.45 1.10
N LEU A 53 -7.10 9.59 1.71
CA LEU A 53 -6.74 10.90 1.18
C LEU A 53 -5.22 11.10 1.18
N SER A 54 -4.53 10.80 2.29
CA SER A 54 -3.07 10.86 2.33
C SER A 54 -2.44 9.96 1.28
N LEU A 55 -2.90 8.72 1.16
CA LEU A 55 -2.44 7.78 0.13
C LEU A 55 -2.56 8.36 -1.30
N ASP A 56 -3.67 9.03 -1.61
CA ASP A 56 -3.90 9.65 -2.92
C ASP A 56 -2.95 10.83 -3.17
N LEU A 57 -2.66 11.62 -2.13
CA LEU A 57 -1.68 12.71 -2.21
C LEU A 57 -0.28 12.18 -2.54
N GLU A 58 0.23 11.20 -1.78
CA GLU A 58 1.58 10.66 -2.03
C GLU A 58 1.66 9.93 -3.38
N ALA A 59 0.58 9.27 -3.81
CA ALA A 59 0.51 8.69 -5.15
C ALA A 59 0.57 9.76 -6.26
N ALA A 60 0.06 10.96 -6.01
CA ALA A 60 0.20 12.09 -6.93
C ALA A 60 1.63 12.64 -6.96
N GLU A 61 2.35 12.63 -5.83
CA GLU A 61 3.78 13.02 -5.77
C GLU A 61 4.65 12.02 -6.57
N VAL A 62 4.36 10.71 -6.47
CA VAL A 62 4.95 9.70 -7.37
C VAL A 62 4.72 10.06 -8.84
N LEU A 63 3.50 10.46 -9.21
CA LEU A 63 3.16 10.83 -10.58
C LEU A 63 3.87 12.11 -11.04
N GLU A 64 4.05 13.09 -10.16
CA GLU A 64 4.69 14.38 -10.46
C GLU A 64 6.11 14.18 -11.03
N ILE A 65 6.85 13.20 -10.52
CA ILE A 65 8.21 12.86 -10.96
C ILE A 65 8.26 12.57 -12.48
N PHE A 66 7.16 12.07 -13.04
CA PHE A 66 7.05 11.67 -14.45
C PHE A 66 6.26 12.67 -15.31
N GLN A 67 5.62 13.69 -14.71
CA GLN A 67 4.63 14.56 -15.40
C GLN A 67 5.10 15.13 -16.74
N TRP A 68 6.40 15.48 -16.82
CA TRP A 68 7.00 16.09 -18.02
C TRP A 68 8.06 15.22 -18.69
N LYS A 69 8.18 13.94 -18.27
CA LYS A 69 9.18 13.01 -18.82
C LYS A 69 8.64 12.28 -20.04
N LYS A 70 9.52 12.01 -21.00
CA LYS A 70 9.27 11.04 -22.08
C LYS A 70 9.65 9.64 -21.61
N GLU A 71 9.06 8.61 -22.21
CA GLU A 71 9.24 7.20 -21.84
C GLU A 71 10.73 6.78 -21.84
N GLU A 72 11.49 7.22 -22.85
CA GLU A 72 12.91 6.90 -23.01
C GLU A 72 13.87 7.69 -22.10
N GLN A 73 13.38 8.68 -21.33
CA GLN A 73 14.22 9.53 -20.51
C GLN A 73 14.51 8.90 -19.13
N PRO A 74 15.78 8.64 -18.78
CA PRO A 74 16.11 8.11 -17.46
C PRO A 74 15.81 9.15 -16.36
N LEU A 75 15.58 8.65 -15.15
CA LEU A 75 15.50 9.49 -13.95
C LEU A 75 16.87 10.10 -13.64
N THR A 76 16.91 11.36 -13.24
CA THR A 76 18.10 11.92 -12.62
C THR A 76 18.32 11.28 -11.24
N LYS A 77 19.48 11.52 -10.63
CA LYS A 77 19.76 11.03 -9.28
C LYS A 77 18.75 11.60 -8.28
N GLU A 78 18.44 12.87 -8.39
CA GLU A 78 17.48 13.57 -7.52
C GLU A 78 16.07 13.00 -7.71
N GLN A 79 15.63 12.79 -8.96
CA GLN A 79 14.33 12.17 -9.24
C GLN A 79 14.24 10.74 -8.70
N ARG A 80 15.34 9.99 -8.72
CA ARG A 80 15.38 8.63 -8.15
C ARG A 80 15.26 8.65 -6.63
N ILE A 81 15.93 9.58 -5.95
CA ILE A 81 15.82 9.76 -4.50
C ILE A 81 14.39 10.17 -4.13
N HIS A 82 13.84 11.17 -4.82
CA HIS A 82 12.45 11.59 -4.60
C HIS A 82 11.47 10.44 -4.83
N LEU A 83 11.66 9.63 -5.87
CA LEU A 83 10.81 8.45 -6.09
C LEU A 83 10.92 7.42 -4.97
N GLU A 84 12.12 7.22 -4.40
CA GLU A 84 12.30 6.33 -3.25
C GLU A 84 11.56 6.85 -2.00
N GLU A 85 11.54 8.16 -1.79
CA GLU A 85 10.79 8.83 -0.71
C GLU A 85 9.28 8.67 -0.92
N GLU A 86 8.75 9.04 -2.09
CA GLU A 86 7.30 8.99 -2.35
C GLU A 86 6.74 7.56 -2.36
N LEU A 87 7.52 6.59 -2.85
CA LEU A 87 7.14 5.18 -2.72
C LEU A 87 7.08 4.73 -1.26
N ALA A 88 7.97 5.22 -0.40
CA ALA A 88 7.95 4.91 1.03
C ALA A 88 6.71 5.52 1.70
N ASP A 89 6.28 6.71 1.29
CA ASP A 89 5.11 7.37 1.86
C ASP A 89 3.79 6.69 1.41
N VAL A 90 3.67 6.34 0.13
CA VAL A 90 2.56 5.49 -0.39
C VAL A 90 2.46 4.17 0.38
N LEU A 91 3.59 3.48 0.60
CA LEU A 91 3.62 2.24 1.37
C LEU A 91 3.24 2.47 2.83
N THR A 92 3.68 3.57 3.43
CA THR A 92 3.39 3.92 4.83
C THR A 92 1.88 4.09 5.06
N TYR A 93 1.19 4.89 4.24
CA TYR A 93 -0.26 5.05 4.37
C TYR A 93 -1.02 3.77 4.04
N THR A 94 -0.56 2.99 3.05
CA THR A 94 -1.13 1.67 2.77
C THR A 94 -0.99 0.73 3.98
N PHE A 95 0.14 0.74 4.67
CA PHE A 95 0.36 -0.06 5.88
C PHE A 95 -0.48 0.42 7.05
N PHE A 96 -0.69 1.73 7.22
CA PHE A 96 -1.65 2.22 8.21
C PHE A 96 -3.06 1.73 7.94
N MET A 97 -3.51 1.71 6.68
CA MET A 97 -4.82 1.17 6.33
C MET A 97 -4.90 -0.34 6.60
N CYS A 98 -3.85 -1.10 6.26
CA CYS A 98 -3.77 -2.52 6.56
C CYS A 98 -3.84 -2.78 8.08
N ASP A 99 -3.11 -1.97 8.88
CA ASP A 99 -3.14 -2.03 10.35
C ASP A 99 -4.57 -1.82 10.89
N GLN A 100 -5.28 -0.80 10.40
CA GLN A 100 -6.66 -0.53 10.83
C GLN A 100 -7.64 -1.64 10.47
N LEU A 101 -7.41 -2.32 9.35
CA LEU A 101 -8.25 -3.41 8.85
C LEU A 101 -7.81 -4.79 9.35
N ASN A 102 -6.74 -4.87 10.14
CA ASN A 102 -6.08 -6.11 10.54
C ASN A 102 -5.69 -7.01 9.35
N LEU A 103 -5.20 -6.43 8.26
CA LEU A 103 -4.82 -7.15 7.04
C LEU A 103 -3.30 -7.31 6.92
N ASP A 104 -2.87 -8.46 6.41
CA ASP A 104 -1.48 -8.72 6.02
C ASP A 104 -1.30 -8.35 4.54
N PRO A 105 -0.46 -7.34 4.21
CA PRO A 105 -0.30 -6.84 2.86
C PRO A 105 0.34 -7.87 1.93
N ALA A 106 1.20 -8.76 2.44
CA ALA A 106 1.79 -9.82 1.62
C ALA A 106 0.70 -10.83 1.20
N LYS A 107 -0.22 -11.16 2.12
CA LYS A 107 -1.37 -12.03 1.81
C LYS A 107 -2.34 -11.36 0.84
N LEU A 108 -2.60 -10.06 0.98
CA LEU A 108 -3.41 -9.28 0.03
C LEU A 108 -2.82 -9.35 -1.38
N VAL A 109 -1.53 -9.07 -1.52
CA VAL A 109 -0.84 -9.11 -2.82
C VAL A 109 -0.82 -10.53 -3.40
N ALA A 110 -0.59 -11.56 -2.58
CA ALA A 110 -0.61 -12.95 -3.02
C ALA A 110 -1.99 -13.37 -3.53
N ALA A 111 -3.06 -13.06 -2.78
CA ALA A 111 -4.44 -13.35 -3.18
C ALA A 111 -4.81 -12.61 -4.48
N LYS A 112 -4.44 -11.34 -4.61
CA LYS A 112 -4.71 -10.55 -5.83
C LYS A 112 -3.91 -11.05 -7.04
N THR A 113 -2.67 -11.48 -6.83
CA THR A 113 -1.82 -12.06 -7.88
C THR A 113 -2.41 -13.37 -8.41
N LYS A 114 -2.92 -14.23 -7.53
CA LYS A 114 -3.61 -15.46 -7.95
C LYS A 114 -4.78 -15.17 -8.90
N ILE A 115 -5.62 -14.19 -8.54
CA ILE A 115 -6.73 -13.75 -9.39
C ILE A 115 -6.24 -13.17 -10.72
N ASN A 116 -5.12 -12.44 -10.72
CA ASN A 116 -4.57 -11.84 -11.93
C ASN A 116 -3.99 -12.89 -12.90
N ASN A 117 -3.41 -13.97 -12.39
CA ASN A 117 -2.87 -15.06 -13.21
C ASN A 117 -3.95 -15.84 -13.98
N GLU A 118 -5.19 -15.78 -13.51
CA GLU A 118 -6.34 -16.40 -14.16
C GLU A 118 -6.98 -15.49 -15.23
N ARG A 119 -6.48 -14.26 -15.40
CA ARG A 119 -6.99 -13.31 -16.39
C ARG A 119 -6.28 -13.49 -17.73
N SER A 120 -7.06 -13.58 -18.80
CA SER A 120 -6.60 -13.32 -20.16
C SER A 120 -6.64 -11.82 -20.43
N TRP A 121 -5.54 -11.26 -20.90
CA TRP A 121 -5.47 -9.89 -21.41
C TRP A 121 -5.37 -9.99 -22.92
N ASP A 122 -6.30 -9.38 -23.64
CA ASP A 122 -6.16 -9.25 -25.10
C ASP A 122 -5.00 -8.28 -25.36
N ASN A 123 -3.98 -8.77 -26.07
CA ASN A 123 -2.83 -7.98 -26.52
C ASN A 123 -3.20 -7.12 -27.74
#